data_AF-A0A7C7GPR8-F1
#
_entry.id   AF-A0A7C7GPR8-F1
#
_cell.length_a   1.000
_cell.length_b   1.000
_cell.length_c   1.000
_cell.angle_alpha   90.00
_cell.angle_beta   90.00
_cell.angle_gamma   90.00
#
_symmetry.space_group_name_H-M   'P 1'
#
loop_
_entity.id
_entity.type
_entity.pdbx_description
1 polymer ?
#
loop_
_entity_poly.entity_id
_entity_poly.type
_entity_poly.pdbx_seq_one_letter_code
_entity_poly.pdbx_strand_id
1 'polypeptide(L)'
;MTATYNNSIVIQFDTVESGNSGALKPVTVFNAGTTNKAVLTDLAGFPIDNPLQADSTGNYTFNAANGLYDIYIDYGLATQTSILNELVGEISVDVQLINDLSQAYEFATITEYRNFATVFPDGKQIRLLDRYATYTKASGTGSGNDTTIIDSSTVSQN
;
A
#
# COMPACT_ATOMS: atom_id res chain seq x y z
N MET A 1 -7.13 -11.71 -0.91
CA MET A 1 -6.36 -11.71 0.34
C MET A 1 -7.21 -11.02 1.39
N THR A 2 -7.22 -11.53 2.62
CA THR A 2 -7.94 -10.92 3.74
C THR A 2 -6.93 -10.32 4.72
N ALA A 3 -7.31 -9.24 5.38
CA ALA A 3 -6.50 -8.55 6.37
C ALA A 3 -7.26 -8.36 7.68
N THR A 4 -6.52 -8.41 8.79
CA THR A 4 -7.04 -8.11 10.12
C THR A 4 -7.05 -6.61 10.36
N TYR A 5 -8.22 -6.09 10.70
CA TYR A 5 -8.41 -4.71 11.15
C TYR A 5 -8.66 -4.70 12.66
N ASN A 6 -7.99 -3.78 13.36
CA ASN A 6 -8.14 -3.57 14.79
C ASN A 6 -8.31 -2.08 15.05
N ASN A 7 -9.34 -1.69 15.77
CA ASN A 7 -9.52 -0.32 16.20
C ASN A 7 -10.34 -0.27 17.50
N SER A 8 -10.48 0.92 18.05
CA SER A 8 -11.16 1.18 19.32
C SER A 8 -12.16 2.32 19.15
N ILE A 9 -13.28 2.22 19.85
CA ILE A 9 -14.31 3.27 19.92
C ILE A 9 -13.87 4.39 20.89
N VAL A 10 -12.79 4.20 21.66
CA VAL A 10 -12.44 5.06 22.79
C VAL A 10 -11.99 6.47 22.37
N ILE A 11 -12.88 7.43 22.66
CA ILE A 11 -12.57 8.81 22.98
C ILE A 11 -13.02 9.03 24.43
N GLN A 12 -12.06 9.12 25.36
CA GLN A 12 -12.22 9.45 26.80
C GLN A 12 -12.37 8.25 27.76
N PHE A 13 -11.50 8.22 28.78
CA PHE A 13 -11.66 7.32 29.93
C PHE A 13 -12.90 7.75 30.71
N ASP A 14 -13.96 6.96 30.62
CA ASP A 14 -15.11 7.07 31.50
C ASP A 14 -14.75 6.67 32.94
N THR A 15 -15.48 7.24 33.91
CA THR A 15 -15.21 6.99 35.34
C THR A 15 -15.67 5.60 35.75
N VAL A 16 -15.26 5.17 36.94
CA VAL A 16 -15.73 3.91 37.57
C VAL A 16 -17.27 3.87 37.70
N GLU A 17 -17.94 5.02 37.59
CA GLU A 17 -19.40 5.15 37.70
C GLU A 17 -20.12 5.12 36.35
N SER A 18 -19.54 5.67 35.28
CA SER A 18 -20.18 5.70 33.95
C SER A 18 -19.89 4.45 33.11
N GLY A 19 -18.78 3.75 33.37
CA GLY A 19 -18.34 2.60 32.56
C GLY A 19 -17.91 3.01 31.14
N ASN A 20 -17.18 2.15 30.43
CA ASN A 20 -16.67 2.50 29.11
C ASN A 20 -17.82 2.70 28.09
N SER A 21 -18.04 3.95 27.65
CA SER A 21 -19.09 4.30 26.68
C SER A 21 -18.93 3.62 25.32
N GLY A 22 -17.76 3.09 24.98
CA GLY A 22 -17.54 2.27 23.79
C GLY A 22 -17.92 0.80 23.96
N ALA A 23 -18.18 0.33 25.19
CA ALA A 23 -18.43 -1.08 25.45
C ALA A 23 -19.71 -1.57 24.77
N LEU A 24 -19.65 -2.74 24.13
CA LEU A 24 -20.78 -3.41 23.50
C LEU A 24 -21.52 -2.55 22.45
N LYS A 25 -20.86 -1.54 21.89
CA LYS A 25 -21.43 -0.76 20.80
C LYS A 25 -21.37 -1.53 19.48
N PRO A 26 -22.44 -1.48 18.66
CA PRO A 26 -22.45 -2.10 17.35
C PRO A 26 -21.56 -1.32 16.38
N VAL A 27 -20.70 -2.05 15.67
CA VAL A 27 -19.85 -1.56 14.59
C VAL A 27 -20.34 -2.16 13.28
N THR A 28 -20.79 -1.31 12.37
CA THR A 28 -21.24 -1.71 11.03
C THR A 28 -20.20 -1.34 10.00
N VAL A 29 -19.82 -2.28 9.14
CA VAL A 29 -18.80 -2.06 8.10
C VAL A 29 -19.43 -2.17 6.72
N PHE A 30 -19.30 -1.14 5.89
CA PHE A 30 -19.76 -1.11 4.50
C PHE A 30 -18.60 -1.04 3.53
N ASN A 31 -18.77 -1.57 2.31
CA ASN A 31 -17.85 -1.25 1.23
C ASN A 31 -17.90 0.27 0.98
N ALA A 32 -16.73 0.92 0.86
CA ALA A 32 -16.63 2.38 0.82
C ALA A 32 -17.55 3.01 -0.23
N GLY A 33 -18.27 4.06 0.16
CA GLY A 33 -19.19 4.81 -0.68
C GLY A 33 -20.49 4.08 -1.02
N THR A 34 -20.79 2.97 -0.34
CA THR A 34 -22.00 2.16 -0.59
C THR A 34 -22.78 1.86 0.69
N THR A 35 -23.97 1.29 0.54
CA THR A 35 -24.75 0.71 1.63
C THR A 35 -24.64 -0.82 1.69
N ASN A 36 -23.72 -1.42 0.91
CA ASN A 36 -23.52 -2.86 0.89
C ASN A 36 -22.60 -3.25 2.04
N LYS A 37 -23.11 -4.06 2.97
CA LYS A 37 -22.33 -4.56 4.11
C LYS A 37 -21.14 -5.38 3.63
N ALA A 38 -19.99 -5.17 4.27
CA ALA A 38 -18.81 -6.00 4.06
C ALA A 38 -19.03 -7.40 4.63
N VAL A 39 -18.42 -8.40 3.99
CA VAL A 39 -18.30 -9.75 4.56
C VAL A 39 -17.16 -9.72 5.57
N LEU A 40 -17.48 -10.07 6.82
CA LEU A 40 -16.53 -10.07 7.93
C LEU A 40 -16.24 -11.51 8.37
N THR A 41 -15.01 -11.78 8.76
CA THR A 41 -14.61 -13.05 9.38
C THR A 41 -13.85 -12.82 10.68
N ASP A 42 -13.78 -13.84 11.54
CA ASP A 42 -12.92 -13.84 12.72
C ASP A 42 -11.46 -14.16 12.35
N LEU A 43 -10.59 -14.23 13.36
CA LEU A 43 -9.17 -14.58 13.21
C LEU A 43 -8.93 -16.00 12.67
N ALA A 44 -9.90 -16.90 12.83
CA ALA A 44 -9.85 -18.25 12.29
C ALA A 44 -10.45 -18.35 10.87
N GLY A 45 -10.97 -17.25 10.34
CA GLY A 45 -11.55 -17.15 9.00
C GLY A 45 -13.03 -17.56 8.93
N PHE A 46 -13.70 -17.76 10.06
CA PHE A 46 -15.14 -18.04 10.06
C PHE A 46 -15.95 -16.75 9.89
N PRO A 47 -17.04 -16.76 9.10
CA PRO A 47 -17.93 -15.61 9.00
C PRO A 47 -18.47 -15.16 10.35
N ILE A 48 -18.49 -13.86 10.57
CA ILE A 48 -19.10 -13.22 11.74
C ILE A 48 -20.19 -12.24 11.30
N ASP A 49 -21.03 -11.84 12.25
CA ASP A 49 -22.10 -10.88 12.00
C ASP A 49 -21.57 -9.49 11.64
N ASN A 50 -22.37 -8.77 10.85
CA ASN A 50 -22.18 -7.37 10.55
C ASN A 50 -23.55 -6.65 10.71
N PRO A 51 -23.77 -5.88 11.78
CA PRO A 51 -22.77 -5.35 12.71
C PRO A 51 -22.12 -6.38 13.63
N LEU A 52 -20.85 -6.15 13.97
CA LEU A 52 -20.15 -6.81 15.07
C LEU A 52 -20.27 -5.96 16.35
N GLN A 53 -20.01 -6.56 17.51
CA GLN A 53 -20.00 -5.84 18.78
C GLN A 53 -18.57 -5.54 19.23
N ALA A 54 -18.33 -4.32 19.71
CA ALA A 54 -17.11 -4.01 20.44
C ALA A 54 -17.08 -4.76 21.79
N ASP A 55 -15.88 -5.07 22.28
CA ASP A 55 -15.70 -5.72 23.57
C ASP A 55 -16.02 -4.80 24.76
N SER A 56 -15.88 -5.30 25.99
CA SER A 56 -16.13 -4.51 27.21
C SER A 56 -15.18 -3.33 27.40
N THR A 57 -14.11 -3.28 26.63
CA THR A 57 -13.14 -2.18 26.58
C THR A 57 -13.31 -1.28 25.36
N GLY A 58 -14.36 -1.50 24.55
CA GLY A 58 -14.67 -0.71 23.36
C GLY A 58 -13.77 -1.00 22.17
N ASN A 59 -13.01 -2.09 22.18
CA ASN A 59 -12.20 -2.51 21.04
C ASN A 59 -13.01 -3.42 20.12
N TYR A 60 -12.71 -3.37 18.83
CA TYR A 60 -13.31 -4.26 17.85
C TYR A 60 -12.25 -4.72 16.83
N THR A 61 -12.39 -5.98 16.45
CA THR A 61 -11.48 -6.66 15.53
C THR A 61 -12.30 -7.46 14.53
N PHE A 62 -11.93 -7.39 13.27
CA PHE A 62 -12.49 -8.24 12.22
C PHE A 62 -11.46 -8.49 11.12
N ASN A 63 -11.67 -9.55 10.36
CA ASN A 63 -11.00 -9.79 9.09
C ASN A 63 -11.94 -9.42 7.95
N ALA A 64 -11.41 -8.79 6.90
CA ALA A 64 -12.13 -8.50 5.65
C ALA A 64 -11.19 -8.62 4.45
N ALA A 65 -11.72 -8.64 3.23
CA ALA A 65 -10.90 -8.55 2.03
C ALA A 65 -10.11 -7.22 2.00
N ASN A 66 -8.94 -7.21 1.35
CA ASN A 66 -8.19 -5.97 1.21
C ASN A 66 -9.01 -4.93 0.42
N GLY A 67 -9.17 -3.72 0.95
CA GLY A 67 -9.98 -2.68 0.31
C GLY A 67 -10.25 -1.46 1.19
N LEU A 68 -11.06 -0.54 0.64
CA LEU A 68 -11.55 0.64 1.36
C LEU A 68 -12.95 0.38 1.90
N TYR A 69 -13.19 0.80 3.14
CA TYR A 69 -14.43 0.56 3.87
C TYR A 69 -14.92 1.83 4.58
N ASP A 70 -16.23 1.93 4.76
CA ASP A 70 -16.83 2.90 5.67
C ASP A 70 -17.27 2.17 6.95
N ILE A 71 -16.75 2.59 8.09
CA ILE A 71 -16.99 1.98 9.40
C ILE A 71 -17.87 2.93 10.20
N TYR A 72 -19.03 2.45 10.66
CA TYR A 72 -19.97 3.22 11.45
C TYR A 72 -20.15 2.58 12.82
N ILE A 73 -20.04 3.40 13.86
CA ILE A 73 -20.39 3.02 15.23
C ILE A 73 -21.81 3.52 15.47
N ASP A 74 -22.67 2.72 16.09
CA ASP A 74 -24.07 3.09 16.35
C ASP A 74 -24.86 3.47 15.08
N TYR A 75 -24.65 2.75 13.97
CA TYR A 75 -25.29 3.04 12.69
C TYR A 75 -26.82 3.12 12.80
N GLY A 76 -27.39 4.23 12.34
CA GLY A 76 -28.84 4.51 12.41
C GLY A 76 -29.33 5.08 13.74
N LEU A 77 -28.44 5.31 14.72
CA LEU A 77 -28.77 5.92 16.01
C LEU A 77 -28.30 7.39 16.09
N ALA A 78 -28.81 8.12 17.07
CA ALA A 78 -28.42 9.52 17.30
C ALA A 78 -26.95 9.70 17.72
N THR A 79 -26.32 8.63 18.22
CA THR A 79 -24.92 8.60 18.66
C THR A 79 -23.96 8.14 17.56
N GLN A 80 -24.44 8.02 16.32
CA GLN A 80 -23.65 7.51 15.21
C GLN A 80 -22.37 8.33 14.99
N THR A 81 -21.25 7.63 14.86
CA THR A 81 -19.98 8.17 14.38
C THR A 81 -19.44 7.31 13.24
N SER A 82 -18.49 7.85 12.46
CA SER A 82 -17.99 7.15 11.27
C SER A 82 -16.51 7.39 10.99
N ILE A 83 -15.86 6.38 10.43
CA ILE A 83 -14.56 6.43 9.79
C ILE A 83 -14.81 6.09 8.32
N LEU A 84 -14.53 7.03 7.41
CA LEU A 84 -14.86 6.89 5.99
C LEU A 84 -13.60 6.62 5.17
N ASN A 85 -13.75 5.79 4.13
CA ASN A 85 -12.66 5.36 3.25
C ASN A 85 -11.45 4.80 4.01
N GLU A 86 -11.72 4.03 5.07
CA GLU A 86 -10.68 3.37 5.84
C GLU A 86 -10.09 2.20 5.06
N LEU A 87 -8.77 2.15 4.99
CA LEU A 87 -8.07 1.03 4.37
C LEU A 87 -8.02 -0.15 5.35
N VAL A 88 -8.57 -1.28 4.91
CA VAL A 88 -8.36 -2.59 5.55
C VAL A 88 -7.42 -3.39 4.66
N GLY A 89 -6.22 -3.67 5.16
CA GLY A 89 -5.18 -4.43 4.46
C GLY A 89 -4.04 -3.58 3.90
N GLU A 90 -3.23 -4.20 3.05
CA GLU A 90 -2.06 -3.54 2.47
C GLU A 90 -2.47 -2.72 1.24
N ILE A 91 -2.01 -1.47 1.18
CA ILE A 91 -1.85 -0.79 -0.11
C ILE A 91 -0.72 -1.51 -0.82
N SER A 92 -1.05 -2.27 -1.86
CA SER A 92 -0.07 -2.66 -2.85
C SER A 92 0.40 -1.37 -3.51
N VAL A 93 1.54 -0.83 -3.04
CA VAL A 93 2.23 0.24 -3.75
C VAL A 93 2.68 -0.39 -5.05
N ASP A 94 1.99 -0.05 -6.13
CA ASP A 94 2.40 -0.49 -7.44
C ASP A 94 3.83 -0.01 -7.65
N VAL A 95 4.71 -0.93 -8.01
CA VAL A 95 6.16 -0.72 -8.13
C VAL A 95 6.47 0.21 -9.32
N GLN A 96 5.46 0.85 -9.92
CA GLN A 96 5.63 1.95 -10.88
C GLN A 96 6.43 3.15 -10.33
N LEU A 97 6.63 3.27 -9.01
CA LEU A 97 7.61 4.23 -8.47
C LEU A 97 9.07 3.92 -8.90
N ILE A 98 9.37 2.70 -9.35
CA ILE A 98 10.69 2.36 -9.92
C ILE A 98 10.90 3.01 -11.30
N ASN A 99 9.81 3.35 -12.00
CA ASN A 99 9.85 4.05 -13.29
C ASN A 99 9.79 5.58 -13.17
N ASP A 100 10.01 6.14 -11.98
CA ASP A 100 10.24 7.58 -11.88
C ASP A 100 11.52 7.95 -12.63
N LEU A 101 11.39 8.44 -13.86
CA LEU A 101 12.50 8.84 -14.71
C LEU A 101 13.32 10.00 -14.12
N SER A 102 12.83 10.68 -13.07
CA SER A 102 13.55 11.75 -12.39
C SER A 102 14.66 11.25 -11.46
N GLN A 103 14.58 10.00 -10.98
CA GLN A 103 15.60 9.40 -10.12
C GLN A 103 16.54 8.50 -10.94
N ALA A 104 17.85 8.71 -10.84
CA ALA A 104 18.85 7.84 -11.47
C ALA A 104 19.01 6.52 -10.70
N TYR A 105 19.33 5.43 -11.41
CA TYR A 105 19.93 4.25 -10.78
C TYR A 105 21.40 4.52 -10.52
N GLU A 106 21.85 4.41 -9.27
CA GLU A 106 23.25 4.62 -8.90
C GLU A 106 23.89 3.29 -8.48
N PHE A 107 25.07 3.00 -9.03
CA PHE A 107 25.89 1.86 -8.66
C PHE A 107 27.25 2.35 -8.15
N ALA A 108 27.73 1.77 -7.06
CA ALA A 108 29.03 2.13 -6.51
C ALA A 108 30.16 1.65 -7.42
N THR A 109 30.00 0.49 -8.07
CA THR A 109 31.00 -0.07 -8.98
C THR A 109 30.41 -0.60 -10.29
N ILE A 110 31.25 -0.71 -11.33
CA ILE A 110 30.86 -1.40 -12.59
C ILE A 110 30.45 -2.86 -12.36
N THR A 111 30.99 -3.52 -11.34
CA THR A 111 30.68 -4.92 -11.02
C THR A 111 29.25 -5.05 -10.51
N GLU A 112 28.80 -4.13 -9.66
CA GLU A 112 27.41 -4.09 -9.19
C GLU A 112 26.45 -3.82 -10.35
N TYR A 113 26.80 -2.89 -11.24
CA TYR A 113 26.02 -2.63 -12.45
C TYR A 113 25.88 -3.88 -13.34
N ARG A 114 26.97 -4.63 -13.56
CA ARG A 114 26.95 -5.86 -14.37
C ARG A 114 26.15 -6.99 -13.71
N ASN A 115 26.09 -7.01 -12.37
CA ASN A 115 25.34 -8.00 -11.61
C ASN A 115 23.87 -7.61 -11.41
N PHE A 116 23.46 -6.41 -11.85
CA PHE A 116 22.08 -5.96 -11.78
C PHE A 116 21.23 -6.70 -12.81
N ALA A 117 20.39 -7.62 -12.33
CA ALA A 117 19.61 -8.53 -13.18
C ALA A 117 18.37 -7.89 -13.82
N THR A 118 18.00 -6.67 -13.42
CA THR A 118 16.77 -6.02 -13.88
C THR A 118 17.04 -5.17 -15.12
N VAL A 119 16.14 -5.26 -16.09
CA VAL A 119 16.19 -4.40 -17.30
C VAL A 119 15.84 -2.97 -16.92
N PHE A 120 16.70 -2.02 -17.29
CA PHE A 120 16.43 -0.60 -17.08
C PHE A 120 15.32 -0.10 -18.02
N PRO A 121 14.40 0.75 -17.54
CA PRO A 121 13.44 1.45 -18.40
C PRO A 121 14.14 2.36 -19.40
N ASP A 122 13.58 2.51 -20.60
CA ASP A 122 14.05 3.51 -21.56
C ASP A 122 13.83 4.94 -21.00
N GLY A 123 14.76 5.84 -21.29
CA GLY A 123 14.81 7.20 -20.76
C GLY A 123 15.40 7.33 -19.35
N LYS A 124 15.70 6.22 -18.66
CA LYS A 124 16.22 6.24 -17.29
C LYS A 124 17.71 6.59 -17.25
N GLN A 125 18.11 7.41 -16.29
CA GLN A 125 19.53 7.66 -16.01
C GLN A 125 20.15 6.55 -15.17
N ILE A 126 21.36 6.15 -15.53
CA ILE A 126 22.20 5.17 -14.84
C ILE A 126 23.54 5.84 -14.54
N ARG A 127 23.95 5.85 -13.28
CA ARG A 127 25.17 6.49 -12.79
C ARG A 127 26.12 5.45 -12.20
N LEU A 128 27.36 5.45 -12.69
CA LEU A 128 28.45 4.64 -12.16
C LEU A 128 29.40 5.54 -11.37
N LEU A 129 29.39 5.40 -10.05
CA LEU A 129 30.12 6.29 -9.15
C LEU A 129 31.64 6.10 -9.25
N ASP A 130 32.12 4.85 -9.37
CA ASP A 130 33.55 4.53 -9.55
C ASP A 130 34.15 5.05 -10.86
N ARG A 131 33.31 5.31 -11.87
CA ARG A 131 33.74 5.84 -13.17
C ARG A 131 33.36 7.29 -13.41
N TYR A 132 32.65 7.91 -12.48
CA TYR A 132 32.06 9.25 -12.66
C TYR A 132 31.26 9.38 -13.97
N ALA A 133 30.60 8.29 -14.39
CA ALA A 133 29.92 8.21 -15.67
C ALA A 133 28.40 8.17 -15.49
N THR A 134 27.69 8.83 -16.40
CA THR A 134 26.21 8.84 -16.43
C THR A 134 25.75 8.51 -17.85
N TYR A 135 24.80 7.58 -17.97
CA TYR A 135 24.21 7.17 -19.24
C TYR A 135 22.69 7.23 -19.14
N THR A 136 22.03 7.60 -20.22
CA THR A 136 20.57 7.48 -20.32
C THR A 136 20.27 6.25 -21.16
N LYS A 137 19.46 5.33 -20.65
CA LYS A 137 19.06 4.14 -21.41
C LYS A 137 18.23 4.59 -22.61
N ALA A 138 18.80 4.51 -23.80
CA ALA A 138 18.04 4.74 -25.04
C ALA A 138 17.26 3.48 -25.44
N SER A 139 16.12 3.66 -26.10
CA SER A 139 15.43 2.56 -26.78
C SER A 139 16.29 2.04 -27.95
N GLY A 140 16.28 0.72 -28.18
CA GLY A 140 16.99 0.06 -29.27
C GLY A 140 18.11 -0.91 -28.85
N THR A 141 18.70 -1.57 -29.84
CA THR A 141 19.85 -2.48 -29.71
C THR A 141 21.11 -1.78 -30.21
N GLY A 142 22.18 -1.77 -29.41
CA GLY A 142 23.48 -1.27 -29.84
C GLY A 142 24.59 -2.25 -29.44
N SER A 143 25.59 -2.42 -30.31
CA SER A 143 26.79 -3.22 -30.02
C SER A 143 27.95 -2.30 -29.65
N GLY A 144 28.65 -2.62 -28.56
CA GLY A 144 29.83 -1.88 -28.09
C GLY A 144 31.02 -2.81 -27.82
N ASN A 145 32.24 -2.26 -27.79
CA ASN A 145 33.51 -2.96 -27.55
C ASN A 145 34.15 -2.58 -26.19
N ASP A 146 33.35 -2.59 -25.13
CA ASP A 146 33.75 -2.24 -23.75
C ASP A 146 34.23 -0.79 -23.50
N THR A 147 34.48 0.01 -24.56
CA THR A 147 34.96 1.40 -24.46
C THR A 147 34.12 2.40 -25.27
N THR A 148 33.46 1.94 -26.34
CA THR A 148 32.59 2.78 -27.18
C THR A 148 31.38 1.99 -27.68
N ILE A 149 30.25 2.68 -27.94
CA ILE A 149 29.12 2.12 -28.69
C ILE A 149 29.51 2.18 -30.17
N ILE A 150 29.65 1.02 -30.83
CA ILE A 150 30.13 0.88 -32.20
C ILE A 150 28.99 0.94 -33.22
N ASP A 151 27.77 0.58 -32.82
CA ASP A 151 26.60 0.63 -33.69
C ASP A 151 25.35 0.99 -32.88
N SER A 152 24.57 1.94 -33.37
CA SER A 152 23.31 2.41 -32.78
C SER A 152 22.30 2.65 -33.89
N SER A 153 21.12 2.05 -33.76
CA SER A 153 20.00 2.30 -34.67
C SER A 153 19.34 3.68 -34.49
N THR A 154 19.76 4.47 -33.49
CA THR A 154 19.15 5.76 -33.14
C THR A 154 20.07 6.97 -33.29
N VAL A 155 21.38 6.78 -33.42
CA VAL A 155 22.34 7.86 -33.71
C VAL A 155 23.35 7.41 -34.76
N SER A 156 23.32 8.07 -35.92
CA SER A 156 24.33 7.89 -36.98
C SER A 156 25.69 8.33 -36.44
N GLN A 157 26.64 7.40 -36.38
CA GLN A 157 28.03 7.73 -36.09
C GLN A 157 28.77 7.86 -37.42
N ASN A 158 29.22 9.09 -37.73
CA ASN A 158 30.22 9.35 -38.76
C ASN A 158 31.61 9.12 -38.18
#